data_AF-A0A8T5TTE2-F1
#
_entry.id   AF-A0A8T5TTE2-F1
#
_cell.length_a   1.000
_cell.length_b   1.000
_cell.length_c   1.000
_cell.angle_alpha   90.00
_cell.angle_beta   90.00
_cell.angle_gamma   90.00
#
_symmetry.space_group_name_H-M   'P 1'
#
loop_
_entity.id
_entity.type
_entity.pdbx_description
1 polymer ?
#
loop_
_entity_poly.entity_id
_entity_poly.type
_entity_poly.pdbx_seq_one_letter_code
_entity_poly.pdbx_strand_id
1 'polypeptide(L)'
;MGSHVKSIKKLIKNLSSSTVKGNSFAAFDTHMGKDFEKAVKKMEKQIIENFPNSTMALPGLSIKVGGMKGPIVEEDLSKCKEYGIKLAKKG
;
A
#
# COMPACT_ATOMS: atom_id res chain seq x y z
N MET A 1 -6.69 -2.75 15.73
CA MET A 1 -7.02 -3.53 14.52
C MET A 1 -6.45 -2.79 13.32
N GLY A 2 -5.30 -3.22 12.78
CA GLY A 2 -4.63 -2.53 11.66
C GLY A 2 -5.57 -2.26 10.47
N SER A 3 -5.62 -1.00 10.02
CA SER A 3 -6.41 -0.51 8.89
C SER A 3 -5.83 0.83 8.46
N HIS A 4 -5.92 1.13 7.17
CA HIS A 4 -5.65 2.47 6.65
C HIS A 4 -6.66 3.49 7.17
N VAL A 5 -6.22 4.76 7.24
CA VAL A 5 -6.98 5.88 7.81
C VAL A 5 -8.20 6.25 6.96
N LYS A 6 -9.17 6.95 7.57
CA LYS A 6 -10.44 7.34 6.92
C LYS A 6 -10.24 8.12 5.61
N SER A 7 -9.23 8.98 5.53
CA SER A 7 -8.92 9.76 4.33
C SER A 7 -8.55 8.86 3.14
N ILE A 8 -7.72 7.84 3.36
CA ILE A 8 -7.35 6.87 2.32
C ILE A 8 -8.56 6.02 1.90
N LYS A 9 -9.43 5.62 2.84
CA LYS A 9 -10.69 4.94 2.50
C LYS A 9 -11.57 5.77 1.58
N LYS A 10 -11.68 7.08 1.87
CA LYS A 10 -12.44 8.03 1.05
C LYS A 10 -11.79 8.25 -0.31
N LEU A 11 -10.46 8.34 -0.35
CA LEU A 11 -9.69 8.44 -1.60
C LEU A 11 -9.99 7.25 -2.52
N ILE A 12 -9.83 6.02 -2.02
CA ILE A 12 -10.08 4.80 -2.82
C ILE A 12 -11.54 4.73 -3.29
N LYS A 13 -12.50 5.08 -2.42
CA LYS A 13 -13.92 5.11 -2.79
C LYS A 13 -14.20 6.08 -3.95
N ASN A 14 -13.47 7.18 -4.03
CA ASN A 14 -13.64 8.21 -5.06
C ASN A 14 -12.84 7.93 -6.34
N LEU A 15 -12.00 6.88 -6.39
CA LEU A 15 -11.28 6.51 -7.60
C LEU A 15 -12.23 6.06 -8.71
N SER A 16 -13.33 5.38 -8.36
CA SER A 16 -14.36 4.96 -9.32
C SER A 16 -15.04 6.11 -10.05
N SER A 17 -15.09 7.30 -9.44
CA SER A 17 -15.67 8.51 -10.04
C SER A 17 -14.64 9.41 -10.72
N SER A 18 -13.36 9.01 -10.75
CA SER A 18 -12.26 9.81 -11.28
C SER A 18 -11.93 9.44 -12.72
N THR A 19 -11.45 10.40 -13.52
CA THR A 19 -10.95 10.19 -14.89
C THR A 19 -9.52 9.64 -14.93
N VAL A 20 -9.06 9.01 -13.85
CA VAL A 20 -7.71 8.46 -13.75
C VAL A 20 -7.52 7.38 -14.81
N LYS A 21 -6.64 7.66 -15.79
CA LYS A 21 -6.29 6.74 -16.87
C LYS A 21 -5.39 5.58 -16.43
N GLY A 22 -4.87 5.62 -15.20
CA GLY A 22 -4.02 4.58 -14.66
C GLY A 22 -4.81 3.29 -14.44
N ASN A 23 -4.35 2.18 -15.01
CA ASN A 23 -4.97 0.86 -14.88
C ASN A 23 -4.20 -0.04 -13.89
N SER A 24 -3.26 0.50 -13.11
CA SER A 24 -2.44 -0.29 -12.20
C SER A 24 -2.30 0.37 -10.82
N PHE A 25 -2.13 -0.43 -9.78
CA PHE A 25 -1.89 0.04 -8.42
C PHE A 25 -0.81 -0.76 -7.70
N ALA A 26 -0.23 -0.15 -6.67
CA ALA A 26 0.59 -0.79 -5.65
C ALA A 26 0.29 -0.12 -4.31
N ALA A 27 0.39 -0.86 -3.21
CA ALA A 27 0.12 -0.35 -1.87
C ALA A 27 1.27 -0.70 -0.92
N PHE A 28 1.55 0.16 0.04
CA PHE A 28 2.51 -0.10 1.08
C PHE A 28 2.07 0.52 2.41
N ASP A 29 2.47 -0.08 3.52
CA ASP A 29 2.26 0.43 4.86
C ASP A 29 3.50 0.30 5.74
N THR A 30 3.43 0.94 6.89
CA THR A 30 4.32 0.69 8.02
C THR A 30 3.54 0.01 9.13
N HIS A 31 4.16 -0.93 9.85
CA HIS A 31 3.52 -1.61 10.96
C HIS A 31 4.37 -1.58 12.24
N MET A 32 3.68 -1.68 13.37
CA MET A 32 4.25 -1.92 14.69
C MET A 32 3.62 -3.18 15.29
N GLY A 33 4.43 -4.00 15.95
CA GLY A 33 3.97 -5.20 16.64
C GLY A 33 3.17 -6.14 15.72
N LYS A 34 1.97 -6.53 16.17
CA LYS A 34 1.14 -7.59 15.57
C LYS A 34 0.30 -7.16 14.36
N ASP A 35 0.51 -5.95 13.83
CA ASP A 35 -0.29 -5.41 12.72
C ASP A 35 0.37 -5.59 11.34
N PHE A 36 1.38 -6.46 11.25
CA PHE A 36 2.01 -6.88 9.98
C PHE A 36 0.97 -7.18 8.90
N GLU A 37 1.14 -6.54 7.73
CA GLU A 37 0.30 -6.63 6.53
C GLU A 37 -1.19 -6.26 6.66
N LYS A 38 -1.71 -5.96 7.85
CA LYS A 38 -3.16 -5.80 8.01
C LYS A 38 -3.72 -4.59 7.26
N ALA A 39 -3.02 -3.46 7.28
CA ALA A 39 -3.51 -2.27 6.60
C ALA A 39 -3.28 -2.36 5.09
N VAL A 40 -2.11 -2.84 4.64
CA VAL A 40 -1.85 -3.03 3.21
C VAL A 40 -2.82 -4.01 2.55
N LYS A 41 -3.14 -5.16 3.17
CA LYS A 41 -4.11 -6.14 2.63
C LYS A 41 -5.52 -5.55 2.53
N LYS A 42 -5.91 -4.72 3.50
CA LYS A 42 -7.20 -4.01 3.46
C LYS A 42 -7.23 -2.92 2.38
N MET A 43 -6.11 -2.24 2.12
CA MET A 43 -6.00 -1.30 1.02
C MET A 43 -6.11 -2.01 -0.32
N GLU A 44 -5.36 -3.11 -0.53
CA GLU A 44 -5.43 -3.92 -1.75
C GLU A 44 -6.86 -4.37 -2.03
N LYS A 45 -7.53 -4.96 -1.03
CA LYS A 45 -8.91 -5.43 -1.15
C LYS A 45 -9.85 -4.29 -1.56
N GLN A 46 -9.78 -3.14 -0.89
CA GLN A 46 -10.66 -2.02 -1.19
C GLN A 46 -10.39 -1.45 -2.60
N ILE A 47 -9.14 -1.39 -3.04
CA ILE A 47 -8.80 -0.91 -4.38
C ILE A 47 -9.41 -1.85 -5.44
N ILE A 48 -9.29 -3.16 -5.28
CA ILE A 48 -9.88 -4.14 -6.21
C ILE A 48 -11.41 -4.02 -6.23
N GLU A 49 -12.06 -3.86 -5.07
CA GLU A 49 -13.52 -3.71 -4.99
C GLU A 49 -14.03 -2.42 -5.65
N ASN A 50 -13.29 -1.30 -5.50
CA ASN A 50 -13.70 0.00 -6.01
C ASN A 50 -13.19 0.31 -7.42
N PHE A 51 -12.12 -0.36 -7.86
CA PHE A 51 -11.48 -0.16 -9.15
C PHE A 51 -11.16 -1.52 -9.81
N PRO A 52 -12.21 -2.29 -10.18
CA PRO A 52 -12.09 -3.71 -10.54
C PRO A 52 -11.27 -3.99 -11.80
N ASN A 53 -11.12 -3.00 -12.68
CA ASN A 53 -10.31 -3.12 -13.91
C ASN A 53 -8.83 -2.81 -13.69
N SER A 54 -8.41 -2.59 -12.44
CA SER A 54 -7.02 -2.32 -12.13
C SER A 54 -6.19 -3.58 -11.95
N THR A 55 -4.94 -3.50 -12.37
CA THR A 55 -3.93 -4.53 -12.20
C THR A 55 -3.07 -4.19 -10.99
N MET A 56 -2.94 -5.13 -10.05
CA MET A 56 -1.95 -4.99 -8.98
C MET A 56 -0.55 -5.14 -9.58
N ALA A 57 0.22 -4.06 -9.64
CA ALA A 57 1.55 -4.04 -10.25
C ALA A 57 2.55 -4.88 -9.47
N LEU A 58 2.44 -4.86 -8.14
CA LEU A 58 3.21 -5.66 -7.20
C LEU A 58 2.35 -5.96 -5.95
N PRO A 59 2.59 -7.11 -5.28
CA PRO A 59 2.04 -7.36 -3.95
C PRO A 59 2.39 -6.23 -2.97
N GLY A 60 1.53 -6.00 -1.99
CA GLY A 60 1.72 -4.95 -1.00
C GLY A 60 2.99 -5.13 -0.16
N LEU A 61 3.59 -4.01 0.20
CA LEU A 61 4.78 -3.96 1.06
C LEU A 61 4.41 -3.52 2.48
N SER A 62 4.82 -4.26 3.49
CA SER A 62 4.64 -3.91 4.89
C SER A 62 5.99 -3.77 5.58
N ILE A 63 6.31 -2.56 6.06
CA ILE A 63 7.61 -2.19 6.62
C ILE A 63 7.55 -2.02 8.13
N LYS A 64 8.45 -2.68 8.86
CA LYS A 64 8.53 -2.57 10.31
C LYS A 64 9.15 -1.23 10.71
N VAL A 65 8.50 -0.53 11.63
CA VAL A 65 9.04 0.68 12.26
C VAL A 65 9.27 0.46 13.76
N GLY A 66 10.30 1.12 14.31
CA GLY A 66 10.68 1.00 15.72
C GLY A 66 9.72 1.70 16.70
N GLY A 67 8.88 2.60 16.20
CA GLY A 67 7.90 3.34 17.00
C GLY A 67 6.97 4.18 16.15
N MET A 68 6.04 4.88 16.80
CA MET A 68 4.96 5.63 16.12
C MET A 68 5.47 6.75 15.21
N LYS A 69 6.66 7.30 15.50
CA LYS A 69 7.34 8.31 14.68
C LYS A 69 8.43 7.74 13.74
N GLY A 70 8.56 6.42 13.67
CA GLY A 70 9.73 5.77 13.07
C GLY A 70 10.89 5.61 14.08
N PRO A 71 12.10 5.28 13.62
CA PRO A 71 12.50 5.09 12.22
C PRO A 71 12.05 3.75 11.63
N ILE A 72 12.22 3.59 10.32
CA ILE A 72 12.25 2.26 9.69
C ILE A 72 13.41 1.48 10.30
N VAL A 73 13.19 0.21 10.62
CA VAL A 73 14.29 -0.65 11.09
C VAL A 73 15.25 -0.86 9.90
N GLU A 74 16.57 -0.70 10.07
CA GLU A 74 17.56 -0.69 8.96
C GLU A 74 17.41 -1.86 7.99
N GLU A 75 17.14 -3.05 8.51
CA GLU A 75 16.91 -4.29 7.74
C GLU A 75 15.79 -4.18 6.70
N ASP A 76 14.85 -3.25 6.88
CA ASP A 76 13.70 -3.04 6.01
C ASP A 76 13.89 -1.86 5.03
N LEU A 77 14.90 -1.01 5.21
CA LEU A 77 15.14 0.13 4.32
C LEU A 77 15.52 -0.32 2.90
N SER A 78 16.30 -1.40 2.79
CA SER A 78 16.65 -2.02 1.50
C SER A 78 15.41 -2.52 0.75
N LYS A 79 14.42 -3.07 1.46
CA LYS A 79 13.16 -3.55 0.88
C LYS A 79 12.38 -2.43 0.20
N CYS A 80 12.36 -1.22 0.78
CA CYS A 80 11.75 -0.04 0.16
C CYS A 80 12.39 0.28 -1.19
N LYS A 81 13.74 0.27 -1.24
CA LYS A 81 14.49 0.54 -2.48
C LYS A 81 14.24 -0.52 -3.53
N GLU A 82 14.31 -1.80 -3.16
CA GLU A 82 14.02 -2.91 -4.07
C GLU A 82 12.59 -2.88 -4.60
N TYR A 83 11.62 -2.56 -3.73
CA TYR A 83 10.22 -2.45 -4.11
C TYR A 83 10.02 -1.34 -5.14
N GLY A 84 10.60 -0.16 -4.92
CA GLY A 84 10.56 0.95 -5.87
C GLY A 84 11.18 0.58 -7.23
N ILE A 85 12.34 -0.10 -7.23
CA ILE A 85 13.00 -0.57 -8.45
C ILE A 85 12.12 -1.59 -9.19
N LYS A 86 11.50 -2.54 -8.48
CA LYS A 86 10.60 -3.54 -9.07
C LYS A 86 9.35 -2.86 -9.63
N LEU A 87 8.81 -1.85 -8.95
CA LEU A 87 7.61 -1.13 -9.39
C LEU A 87 7.89 -0.32 -10.66
N ALA A 88 9.03 0.37 -10.72
CA ALA A 88 9.45 1.14 -11.89
C ALA A 88 9.71 0.28 -13.14
N LYS A 89 9.90 -1.04 -12.99
CA LYS A 89 10.00 -1.99 -14.10
C LYS A 89 8.64 -2.54 -14.55
N LYS A 90 7.56 -2.27 -13.80
CA LYS A 90 6.21 -2.81 -14.02
C LYS A 90 5.22 -1.76 -14.53
N GLY A 91 5.46 -0.48 -14.25
CA GLY A 91 4.71 0.67 -14.79
C GLY A 91 5.39 1.24 -16.01
#